data_AF-A0A7U9T8B8-F1
#
_entry.id   AF-A0A7U9T8B8-F1
#
_cell.length_a   1.000
_cell.length_b   1.000
_cell.length_c   1.000
_cell.angle_alpha   90.00
_cell.angle_beta   90.00
_cell.angle_gamma   90.00
#
_symmetry.space_group_name_H-M   'P 1'
#
loop_
_entity.id
_entity.type
_entity.pdbx_description
1 polymer ?
#
loop_
_entity_poly.entity_id
_entity_poly.type
_entity_poly.pdbx_seq_one_letter_code
_entity_poly.pdbx_strand_id
1 'polypeptide(L)'
;MGIFIDLKIIPQRIAPDKWKKVYQETLHLIDHYAFMDRIEAERNGLPYSFSVRTKDRENLFGTGYHGWNSIGDLRTGENTENYVLYGDIHAYLPDGQTKDNGADILCAVLPDMDDIIKTSGCINIWGNKTQGEDSHIYLLAVACLITDRFPEAAMVSGDISAGQCRKAVAWANQYLDTPIGLPVTADREKLLMRVRQSGIPGDKQLEAFYLLTLEAKDAGLGAFVRREFSAEEIAQRYRECFTRFQIDQHGFSAYMKEYLEMGYDFKELCRIVVESPKGMQAGPEEFLHKIIEAKLHIKSKETFDYTKLSTENADCGEVDNIQKMFAKVMGRLCGAGNRNVNAFYPLEKIVEDSQEVFGSQCDVPSLIESLLKESEENGSGDILQSVLYDDADSVCRQDDLRKNRKACEEEKYDINSYRELADFIPGCRMKPELEADIIKNFRMLHQFAQEEYEEFRGLDRVQRENFFIRNNQDILLHKSVWDIIFGRVMDDAYIERIYSLFHVNCAKKDGYNFCRNLFANIQALDYYWDRTKDA
;
A
#
# COMPACT_ATOMS: atom_id res chain seq x y z
N MET A 1 -4.80 -11.92 0.00
CA MET A 1 -4.47 -10.60 -0.55
C MET A 1 -4.50 -9.60 0.59
N GLY A 2 -3.47 -8.77 0.74
CA GLY A 2 -3.32 -7.83 1.84
C GLY A 2 -2.15 -6.89 1.58
N ILE A 3 -2.09 -5.79 2.33
CA ILE A 3 -1.01 -4.80 2.22
C ILE A 3 -0.24 -4.82 3.52
N PHE A 4 1.05 -5.12 3.46
CA PHE A 4 1.88 -5.34 4.64
C PHE A 4 3.17 -4.52 4.61
N ILE A 5 3.70 -4.27 5.81
CA ILE A 5 5.03 -3.72 6.03
C ILE A 5 5.82 -4.80 6.73
N ASP A 6 6.92 -5.22 6.11
CA ASP A 6 7.88 -6.12 6.72
C ASP A 6 8.99 -5.32 7.38
N LEU A 7 9.26 -5.62 8.65
CA LEU A 7 10.43 -5.11 9.36
C LEU A 7 11.27 -6.29 9.82
N LYS A 8 12.38 -6.50 9.12
CA LYS A 8 13.34 -7.55 9.43
C LYS A 8 14.49 -6.99 10.24
N ILE A 9 14.92 -7.71 11.26
CA ILE A 9 16.08 -7.36 12.08
C ILE A 9 17.00 -8.56 12.29
N ILE A 10 18.28 -8.29 12.58
CA ILE A 10 19.27 -9.26 13.07
C ILE A 10 19.59 -8.88 14.52
N PRO A 11 18.87 -9.42 15.51
CA PRO A 11 18.97 -9.00 16.91
C PRO A 11 20.39 -9.16 17.47
N GLN A 12 21.15 -10.16 17.00
CA GLN A 12 22.53 -10.41 17.47
C GLN A 12 23.51 -9.30 17.10
N ARG A 13 23.20 -8.46 16.10
CA ARG A 13 24.02 -7.31 15.68
C ARG A 13 23.68 -6.01 16.40
N ILE A 14 22.60 -6.00 17.18
CA ILE A 14 22.07 -4.79 17.80
C ILE A 14 22.45 -4.79 19.29
N ALA A 15 23.25 -3.81 19.70
CA ALA A 15 23.59 -3.63 21.10
C ALA A 15 22.33 -3.21 21.90
N PRO A 16 22.04 -3.84 23.06
CA PRO A 16 20.84 -3.53 23.86
C PRO A 16 20.69 -2.05 24.21
N ASP A 17 21.77 -1.38 24.60
CA ASP A 17 21.75 0.06 24.92
C ASP A 17 21.40 0.94 23.72
N LYS A 18 21.79 0.53 22.51
CA LYS A 18 21.41 1.25 21.28
C LYS A 18 19.94 0.99 20.94
N TRP A 19 19.46 -0.25 21.06
CA TRP A 19 18.05 -0.57 20.85
C TRP A 19 17.16 0.25 21.77
N LYS A 20 17.50 0.31 23.05
CA LYS A 20 16.74 1.09 24.05
C LYS A 20 16.61 2.55 23.65
N LYS A 21 17.66 3.18 23.10
CA LYS A 21 17.59 4.58 22.63
C LYS A 21 16.64 4.73 21.44
N VAL A 22 16.77 3.86 20.43
CA VAL A 22 15.90 3.89 19.25
C VAL A 22 14.44 3.60 19.63
N TYR A 23 14.21 2.67 20.56
CA TYR A 23 12.89 2.40 21.11
C TYR A 23 12.25 3.67 21.72
N GLN A 24 13.00 4.48 22.47
CA GLN A 24 12.50 5.77 22.98
C GLN A 24 12.16 6.75 21.86
N GLU A 25 12.96 6.79 20.78
CA GLU A 25 12.60 7.57 19.58
C GLU A 25 11.28 7.08 18.95
N THR A 26 11.01 5.76 18.96
CA THR A 26 9.70 5.24 18.51
C THR A 26 8.55 5.69 19.40
N LEU A 27 8.77 5.82 20.72
CA LEU A 27 7.77 6.33 21.65
C LEU A 27 7.37 7.77 21.32
N HIS A 28 8.35 8.60 20.93
CA HIS A 28 8.06 9.95 20.45
C HIS A 28 7.20 9.95 19.18
N LEU A 29 7.42 9.04 18.24
CA LEU A 29 6.57 8.95 17.05
C LEU A 29 5.14 8.50 17.37
N ILE A 30 4.95 7.50 18.23
CA ILE A 30 3.60 7.05 18.60
C ILE A 30 2.82 8.11 19.41
N ASP A 31 3.52 9.00 20.11
CA ASP A 31 2.90 10.13 20.83
C ASP A 31 2.39 11.23 19.89
N HIS A 32 2.80 11.24 18.61
CA HIS A 32 2.40 12.26 17.63
C HIS A 32 1.39 11.78 16.58
N TYR A 33 1.08 10.48 16.55
CA TYR A 33 -0.03 9.95 15.78
C TYR A 33 -1.04 9.23 16.68
N ALA A 34 -2.29 9.14 16.25
CA ALA A 34 -3.37 8.55 17.01
C ALA A 34 -3.42 7.02 16.81
N PHE A 35 -2.31 6.31 17.08
CA PHE A 35 -2.31 4.85 17.01
C PHE A 35 -3.28 4.24 18.03
N MET A 36 -3.96 3.18 17.61
CA MET A 36 -4.92 2.44 18.43
C MET A 36 -4.31 1.16 19.01
N ASP A 37 -4.54 0.88 20.28
CA ASP A 37 -4.24 -0.40 20.96
C ASP A 37 -5.53 -1.04 21.48
N ARG A 38 -5.53 -2.36 21.68
CA ARG A 38 -6.63 -3.14 22.27
C ARG A 38 -6.29 -3.57 23.69
N ILE A 39 -7.23 -3.31 24.60
CA ILE A 39 -7.15 -3.76 25.98
C ILE A 39 -8.29 -4.73 26.25
N GLU A 40 -7.95 -5.88 26.82
CA GLU A 40 -8.91 -6.83 27.37
C GLU A 40 -9.22 -6.46 28.82
N ALA A 41 -10.49 -6.55 29.20
CA ALA A 41 -10.98 -6.31 30.54
C ALA A 41 -12.14 -7.24 30.88
N GLU A 42 -12.57 -7.20 32.14
CA GLU A 42 -13.71 -7.99 32.63
C GLU A 42 -14.70 -7.07 33.34
N ARG A 43 -15.99 -7.29 33.11
CA ARG A 43 -17.07 -6.65 33.86
C ARG A 43 -18.18 -7.65 34.06
N ASN A 44 -18.70 -7.75 35.30
CA ASN A 44 -19.76 -8.68 35.67
C ASN A 44 -19.47 -10.15 35.30
N GLY A 45 -18.19 -10.56 35.35
CA GLY A 45 -17.76 -11.91 34.96
C GLY A 45 -17.76 -12.17 33.45
N LEU A 46 -17.93 -11.13 32.62
CA LEU A 46 -17.83 -11.22 31.16
C LEU A 46 -16.59 -10.49 30.65
N PRO A 47 -15.77 -11.14 29.80
CA PRO A 47 -14.66 -10.47 29.14
C PRO A 47 -15.18 -9.53 28.06
N TYR A 48 -14.52 -8.39 27.89
CA TYR A 48 -14.75 -7.46 26.80
C TYR A 48 -13.46 -6.73 26.44
N SER A 49 -13.40 -6.20 25.21
CA SER A 49 -12.26 -5.42 24.74
C SER A 49 -12.63 -3.99 24.40
N PHE A 50 -11.66 -3.09 24.52
CA PHE A 50 -11.83 -1.69 24.15
C PHE A 50 -10.57 -1.12 23.53
N SER A 51 -10.74 -0.10 22.68
CA SER A 51 -9.63 0.64 22.12
C SER A 51 -9.17 1.77 23.03
N VAL A 52 -7.87 2.00 23.03
CA VAL A 52 -7.20 3.14 23.65
C VAL A 52 -6.08 3.63 22.74
N ARG A 53 -5.52 4.80 23.06
CA ARG A 53 -4.28 5.24 22.44
C ARG A 53 -3.12 4.30 22.77
N THR A 54 -2.37 3.89 21.75
CA THR A 54 -1.11 3.15 21.90
C THR A 54 -0.13 3.94 22.77
N LYS A 55 0.53 3.23 23.68
CA LYS A 55 1.58 3.75 24.57
C LYS A 55 2.49 2.59 24.98
N ASP A 56 3.61 2.93 25.61
CA ASP A 56 4.44 1.92 26.28
C ASP A 56 3.66 1.23 27.42
N ARG A 57 3.83 -0.08 27.52
CA ARG A 57 3.15 -0.96 28.47
C ARG A 57 4.13 -1.96 29.05
N GLU A 58 4.14 -2.03 30.37
CA GLU A 58 4.80 -3.11 31.09
C GLU A 58 4.13 -4.46 30.80
N ASN A 59 4.95 -5.52 30.72
CA ASN A 59 4.50 -6.91 30.55
C ASN A 59 3.49 -7.07 29.38
N LEU A 60 3.84 -6.54 28.22
CA LEU A 60 3.02 -6.59 27.01
C LEU A 60 2.71 -8.05 26.65
N PHE A 61 1.42 -8.36 26.53
CA PHE A 61 0.89 -9.73 26.31
C PHE A 61 1.36 -10.79 27.30
N GLY A 62 1.74 -10.40 28.52
CA GLY A 62 2.20 -11.36 29.54
C GLY A 62 3.59 -11.95 29.28
N THR A 63 4.36 -11.35 28.37
CA THR A 63 5.68 -11.86 27.94
C THR A 63 6.82 -11.55 28.91
N GLY A 64 6.58 -10.70 29.91
CA GLY A 64 7.61 -10.14 30.80
C GLY A 64 8.35 -8.94 30.21
N TYR A 65 8.15 -8.61 28.94
CA TYR A 65 8.77 -7.47 28.27
C TYR A 65 7.85 -6.26 28.23
N HIS A 66 8.42 -5.06 28.38
CA HIS A 66 7.72 -3.82 28.05
C HIS A 66 7.77 -3.57 26.54
N GLY A 67 6.81 -2.81 26.03
CA GLY A 67 6.64 -2.58 24.61
C GLY A 67 5.36 -1.82 24.30
N TRP A 68 5.16 -1.52 23.02
CA TRP A 68 3.90 -0.97 22.53
C TRP A 68 3.29 -1.85 21.45
N ASN A 69 1.97 -1.76 21.30
CA ASN A 69 1.20 -2.46 20.28
C ASN A 69 0.28 -1.47 19.56
N SER A 70 0.19 -1.60 18.24
CA SER A 70 -0.78 -0.87 17.42
C SER A 70 -1.61 -1.83 16.58
N ILE A 71 -2.90 -1.53 16.47
CA ILE A 71 -3.90 -2.25 15.70
C ILE A 71 -4.70 -1.30 14.80
N GLY A 72 -4.17 -0.10 14.54
CA GLY A 72 -4.74 0.83 13.57
C GLY A 72 -4.84 2.27 14.04
N ASP A 73 -5.88 2.97 13.57
CA ASP A 73 -6.10 4.41 13.76
C ASP A 73 -7.25 4.65 14.76
N LEU A 74 -6.93 5.32 15.86
CA LEU A 74 -7.88 5.61 16.94
C LEU A 74 -8.90 6.70 16.56
N ARG A 75 -8.52 7.62 15.67
CA ARG A 75 -9.37 8.72 15.20
C ARG A 75 -10.50 8.18 14.31
N THR A 76 -10.20 7.30 13.35
CA THR A 76 -11.20 6.76 12.41
C THR A 76 -11.80 5.42 12.87
N GLY A 77 -11.16 4.75 13.84
CA GLY A 77 -11.50 3.40 14.28
C GLY A 77 -11.10 2.31 13.27
N GLU A 78 -10.27 2.64 12.28
CA GLU A 78 -9.79 1.68 11.29
C GLU A 78 -8.80 0.71 11.90
N ASN A 79 -8.98 -0.57 11.56
CA ASN A 79 -8.20 -1.65 12.12
C ASN A 79 -7.13 -2.10 11.14
N THR A 80 -5.92 -2.27 11.65
CA THR A 80 -4.88 -3.10 11.06
C THR A 80 -4.77 -4.41 11.86
N GLU A 81 -4.03 -5.37 11.33
CA GLU A 81 -3.51 -6.46 12.16
C GLU A 81 -2.48 -5.90 13.17
N ASN A 82 -2.02 -6.72 14.13
CA ASN A 82 -1.17 -6.26 15.24
C ASN A 82 0.25 -5.87 14.79
N TYR A 83 0.75 -4.72 15.23
CA TYR A 83 2.13 -4.29 15.07
C TYR A 83 2.74 -4.06 16.45
N VAL A 84 3.71 -4.90 16.82
CA VAL A 84 4.28 -4.96 18.17
C VAL A 84 5.74 -4.58 18.13
N LEU A 85 6.17 -3.74 19.09
CA LEU A 85 7.58 -3.45 19.32
C LEU A 85 7.91 -3.55 20.81
N TYR A 86 8.83 -4.45 21.15
CA TYR A 86 9.36 -4.62 22.49
C TYR A 86 10.55 -3.68 22.72
N GLY A 87 10.62 -3.10 23.92
CA GLY A 87 11.70 -2.19 24.29
C GLY A 87 13.03 -2.87 24.62
N ASP A 88 13.03 -4.19 24.75
CA ASP A 88 14.22 -5.01 24.94
C ASP A 88 14.51 -5.87 23.70
N ILE A 89 15.72 -5.73 23.14
CA ILE A 89 16.16 -6.50 21.97
C ILE A 89 16.25 -8.00 22.27
N HIS A 90 16.40 -8.39 23.55
CA HIS A 90 16.45 -9.79 23.97
C HIS A 90 15.12 -10.52 23.73
N ALA A 91 13.99 -9.81 23.66
CA ALA A 91 12.69 -10.37 23.30
C ALA A 91 12.69 -10.98 21.88
N TYR A 92 13.67 -10.61 21.05
CA TYR A 92 13.78 -11.00 19.65
C TYR A 92 14.89 -12.01 19.39
N LEU A 93 15.71 -12.37 20.39
CA LEU A 93 16.78 -13.33 20.17
C LEU A 93 16.18 -14.71 19.84
N PRO A 94 16.65 -15.36 18.76
CA PRO A 94 16.21 -16.72 18.45
C PRO A 94 16.69 -17.70 19.54
N ASP A 95 16.03 -18.86 19.64
CA ASP A 95 16.24 -19.90 20.68
C ASP A 95 17.60 -20.64 20.59
N GLY A 96 18.71 -19.91 20.45
CA GLY A 96 20.09 -20.40 20.50
C GLY A 96 20.55 -21.22 19.27
N GLN A 97 19.63 -21.72 18.45
CA GLN A 97 19.95 -22.60 17.31
C GLN A 97 20.37 -21.84 16.04
N THR A 98 19.80 -20.65 15.80
CA THR A 98 20.08 -19.86 14.59
C THR A 98 21.08 -18.76 14.90
N LYS A 99 22.33 -18.93 14.44
CA LYS A 99 23.36 -17.91 14.55
C LYS A 99 23.39 -17.02 13.32
N ASP A 100 23.77 -15.76 13.53
CA ASP A 100 24.13 -14.86 12.46
C ASP A 100 25.37 -15.38 11.71
N ASN A 101 25.29 -15.45 10.38
CA ASN A 101 26.37 -15.89 9.50
C ASN A 101 27.20 -14.74 8.92
N GLY A 102 26.90 -13.49 9.27
CA GLY A 102 27.63 -12.32 8.80
C GLY A 102 27.22 -11.81 7.42
N ALA A 103 26.28 -12.47 6.72
CA ALA A 103 25.79 -11.98 5.43
C ALA A 103 24.99 -10.67 5.58
N ASP A 104 25.00 -9.80 4.57
CA ASP A 104 24.22 -8.55 4.61
C ASP A 104 22.72 -8.85 4.77
N ILE A 105 21.99 -8.05 5.55
CA ILE A 105 20.54 -8.18 5.73
C ILE A 105 19.75 -8.02 4.42
N LEU A 106 20.30 -7.33 3.41
CA LEU A 106 19.69 -7.24 2.08
C LEU A 106 19.46 -8.64 1.46
N CYS A 107 20.32 -9.61 1.78
CA CYS A 107 20.17 -10.98 1.29
C CYS A 107 18.95 -11.71 1.88
N ALA A 108 18.36 -11.20 2.97
CA ALA A 108 17.20 -11.79 3.65
C ALA A 108 15.86 -11.60 2.90
N VAL A 109 15.80 -10.67 1.93
CA VAL A 109 14.57 -10.40 1.14
C VAL A 109 14.70 -10.78 -0.32
N LEU A 110 15.92 -11.04 -0.80
CA LEU A 110 16.11 -11.56 -2.15
C LEU A 110 15.42 -12.94 -2.29
N PRO A 111 14.93 -13.32 -3.48
CA PRO A 111 14.50 -14.69 -3.76
C PRO A 111 15.69 -15.66 -3.68
N ASP A 112 15.41 -16.96 -3.56
CA ASP A 112 16.46 -17.98 -3.62
C ASP A 112 17.17 -17.90 -4.97
N MET A 113 18.43 -17.49 -4.92
CA MET A 113 19.31 -17.35 -6.06
C MET A 113 20.55 -18.19 -5.77
N ASP A 114 20.98 -18.96 -6.76
CA ASP A 114 22.19 -19.76 -6.67
C ASP A 114 23.38 -18.87 -6.27
N ASP A 115 24.29 -19.42 -5.47
CA ASP A 115 25.53 -18.80 -5.02
C ASP A 115 25.38 -17.53 -4.15
N ILE A 116 24.16 -17.14 -3.75
CA ILE A 116 23.92 -16.07 -2.76
C ILE A 116 23.68 -16.67 -1.39
N ILE A 117 24.57 -16.36 -0.45
CA ILE A 117 24.41 -16.77 0.96
C ILE A 117 23.27 -15.95 1.59
N LYS A 118 22.18 -16.63 1.95
CA LYS A 118 21.07 -16.03 2.70
C LYS A 118 21.50 -15.63 4.10
N THR A 119 20.97 -14.51 4.57
CA THR A 119 21.17 -14.03 5.94
C THR A 119 20.55 -15.00 6.94
N SER A 120 21.34 -15.53 7.87
CA SER A 120 20.83 -16.32 8.99
C SER A 120 20.72 -15.48 10.25
N GLY A 121 19.90 -15.88 11.21
CA GLY A 121 19.65 -15.12 12.44
C GLY A 121 18.77 -13.88 12.24
N CYS A 122 18.32 -13.62 11.01
CA CYS A 122 17.34 -12.60 10.68
C CYS A 122 15.93 -13.07 11.06
N ILE A 123 15.17 -12.21 11.73
CA ILE A 123 13.76 -12.45 12.04
C ILE A 123 12.89 -11.33 11.45
N ASN A 124 11.65 -11.65 11.11
CA ASN A 124 10.65 -10.65 10.71
C ASN A 124 9.80 -10.28 11.92
N ILE A 125 10.00 -9.08 12.47
CA ILE A 125 9.26 -8.64 13.66
C ILE A 125 7.90 -8.04 13.30
N TRP A 126 7.76 -7.51 12.08
CA TRP A 126 6.49 -7.11 11.48
C TRP A 126 6.30 -7.82 10.15
N GLY A 127 5.10 -8.29 9.85
CA GLY A 127 4.68 -8.80 8.53
C GLY A 127 3.16 -8.95 8.42
N ASN A 128 2.47 -8.28 9.34
CA ASN A 128 1.01 -8.30 9.44
C ASN A 128 0.42 -7.29 8.46
N LYS A 129 -0.89 -7.33 8.21
CA LYS A 129 -1.53 -6.47 7.22
C LYS A 129 -1.94 -5.12 7.81
N THR A 130 -1.44 -4.05 7.22
CA THR A 130 -1.98 -2.69 7.37
C THR A 130 -3.29 -2.49 6.62
N GLN A 131 -3.57 -3.32 5.60
CA GLN A 131 -4.69 -3.16 4.66
C GLN A 131 -4.73 -1.84 3.89
N GLY A 132 -3.67 -1.04 3.99
CA GLY A 132 -3.61 0.30 3.41
C GLY A 132 -4.41 1.35 4.17
N GLU A 133 -4.75 1.09 5.43
CA GLU A 133 -5.43 2.04 6.30
C GLU A 133 -4.50 3.20 6.71
N ASP A 134 -5.05 4.26 7.31
CA ASP A 134 -4.33 5.53 7.57
C ASP A 134 -3.03 5.34 8.35
N SER A 135 -2.99 4.37 9.26
CA SER A 135 -1.81 4.07 10.09
C SER A 135 -0.61 3.55 9.29
N HIS A 136 -0.77 3.13 8.03
CA HIS A 136 0.29 2.53 7.20
C HIS A 136 1.53 3.42 7.09
N ILE A 137 1.37 4.69 6.71
CA ILE A 137 2.51 5.61 6.52
C ILE A 137 3.24 5.87 7.84
N TYR A 138 2.51 5.89 8.95
CA TYR A 138 3.07 6.18 10.27
C TYR A 138 3.76 4.95 10.87
N LEU A 139 3.25 3.73 10.62
CA LEU A 139 3.98 2.50 10.92
C LEU A 139 5.25 2.40 10.06
N LEU A 140 5.16 2.73 8.77
CA LEU A 140 6.32 2.78 7.87
C LEU A 140 7.37 3.78 8.38
N ALA A 141 6.96 4.91 8.94
CA ALA A 141 7.87 5.91 9.50
C ALA A 141 8.69 5.35 10.67
N VAL A 142 8.07 4.54 11.54
CA VAL A 142 8.77 3.84 12.62
C VAL A 142 9.72 2.79 12.06
N ALA A 143 9.34 2.04 11.03
CA ALA A 143 10.26 1.11 10.36
C ALA A 143 11.45 1.85 9.74
N CYS A 144 11.22 2.96 9.03
CA CYS A 144 12.28 3.79 8.46
C CYS A 144 13.26 4.28 9.53
N LEU A 145 12.77 4.74 10.68
CA LEU A 145 13.61 5.11 11.83
C LEU A 145 14.52 3.95 12.26
N ILE A 146 13.96 2.75 12.46
CA ILE A 146 14.74 1.59 12.89
C ILE A 146 15.80 1.22 11.84
N THR A 147 15.45 1.28 10.55
CA THR A 147 16.40 0.97 9.47
C THR A 147 17.52 1.99 9.32
N ASP A 148 17.25 3.27 9.59
CA ASP A 148 18.27 4.33 9.54
C ASP A 148 19.26 4.21 10.71
N ARG A 149 18.77 3.85 11.90
CA ARG A 149 19.61 3.69 13.10
C ARG A 149 20.41 2.39 13.10
N PHE A 150 19.93 1.36 12.39
CA PHE A 150 20.57 0.05 12.31
C PHE A 150 20.71 -0.44 10.86
N PRO A 151 21.43 0.27 9.98
CA PRO A 151 21.44 -0.03 8.55
C PRO A 151 21.93 -1.45 8.25
N GLU A 152 22.91 -1.97 8.99
CA GLU A 152 23.49 -3.32 8.79
C GLU A 152 22.70 -4.45 9.48
N ALA A 153 21.69 -4.11 10.29
CA ALA A 153 20.98 -5.04 11.15
C ALA A 153 19.45 -4.90 11.09
N ALA A 154 18.92 -3.96 10.31
CA ALA A 154 17.50 -3.76 10.11
C ALA A 154 17.20 -3.41 8.65
N MET A 155 16.07 -3.91 8.15
CA MET A 155 15.57 -3.66 6.81
C MET A 155 14.05 -3.60 6.80
N VAL A 156 13.51 -2.66 6.02
CA VAL A 156 12.08 -2.55 5.76
C VAL A 156 11.79 -2.97 4.32
N SER A 157 10.73 -3.76 4.14
CA SER A 157 10.23 -4.24 2.84
C SER A 157 8.70 -4.42 2.90
N GLY A 158 8.13 -5.08 1.90
CA GLY A 158 6.69 -5.35 1.80
C GLY A 158 6.03 -4.54 0.70
N ASP A 159 4.75 -4.20 0.87
CA ASP A 159 3.98 -3.45 -0.10
C ASP A 159 4.22 -1.94 0.05
N ILE A 160 5.46 -1.52 -0.20
CA ILE A 160 5.90 -0.13 -0.05
C ILE A 160 6.51 0.45 -1.34
N SER A 161 6.53 1.78 -1.45
CA SER A 161 7.19 2.53 -2.54
C SER A 161 8.19 3.56 -2.00
N ALA A 162 9.10 4.06 -2.86
CA ALA A 162 10.01 5.15 -2.48
C ALA A 162 9.25 6.44 -2.10
N GLY A 163 8.12 6.74 -2.76
CA GLY A 163 7.24 7.86 -2.46
C GLY A 163 6.60 7.77 -1.09
N GLN A 164 6.16 6.58 -0.69
CA GLN A 164 5.64 6.32 0.65
C GLN A 164 6.75 6.45 1.71
N CYS A 165 7.95 5.91 1.45
CA CYS A 165 9.11 6.10 2.32
C CYS A 165 9.45 7.59 2.51
N ARG A 166 9.41 8.40 1.43
CA ARG A 166 9.60 9.86 1.52
C ARG A 166 8.56 10.53 2.41
N LYS A 167 7.28 10.17 2.26
CA LYS A 167 6.19 10.70 3.09
C LYS A 167 6.35 10.31 4.56
N ALA A 168 6.70 9.05 4.82
CA ALA A 168 6.94 8.51 6.14
C ALA A 168 8.13 9.20 6.85
N VAL A 169 9.27 9.32 6.17
CA VAL A 169 10.47 10.03 6.66
C VAL A 169 10.20 11.51 6.89
N ALA A 170 9.50 12.18 5.95
CA ALA A 170 9.14 13.59 6.11
C ALA A 170 8.23 13.84 7.30
N TRP A 171 7.33 12.90 7.64
CA TRP A 171 6.53 12.97 8.85
C TRP A 171 7.37 12.72 10.11
N ALA A 172 8.21 11.67 10.12
CA ALA A 172 9.05 11.35 11.29
C ALA A 172 9.99 12.51 11.66
N ASN A 173 10.62 13.13 10.67
CA ASN A 173 11.57 14.22 10.85
C ASN A 173 10.95 15.52 11.39
N GLN A 174 9.62 15.61 11.51
CA GLN A 174 8.96 16.72 12.21
C GLN A 174 9.09 16.60 13.73
N TYR A 175 9.31 15.39 14.24
CA TYR A 175 9.24 15.07 15.68
C TYR A 175 10.52 14.47 16.24
N LEU A 176 11.43 14.00 15.39
CA LEU A 176 12.72 13.44 15.80
C LEU A 176 13.79 14.54 15.98
N ASP A 177 14.53 14.48 17.08
CA ASP A 177 15.66 15.39 17.34
C ASP A 177 16.79 15.21 16.31
N THR A 178 17.04 13.97 15.89
CA THR A 178 18.02 13.63 14.85
C THR A 178 17.27 13.14 13.61
N PRO A 179 17.33 13.87 12.49
CA PRO A 179 16.67 13.45 11.26
C PRO A 179 17.14 12.06 10.79
N ILE A 180 16.22 11.30 10.19
CA ILE A 180 16.49 10.03 9.50
C ILE A 180 16.51 10.24 7.99
N GLY A 181 17.29 9.42 7.29
CA GLY A 181 17.30 9.34 5.84
C GLY A 181 16.27 8.36 5.28
N LEU A 182 16.25 8.24 3.96
CA LEU A 182 15.51 7.17 3.28
C LEU A 182 16.17 5.81 3.56
N PRO A 183 15.38 4.72 3.63
CA PRO A 183 15.91 3.37 3.59
C PRO A 183 16.84 3.19 2.39
N VAL A 184 17.88 2.37 2.54
CA VAL A 184 18.89 2.16 1.49
C VAL A 184 18.26 1.71 0.16
N THR A 185 17.15 0.98 0.20
CA THR A 185 16.41 0.51 -0.99
C THR A 185 15.72 1.63 -1.78
N ALA A 186 15.53 2.81 -1.19
CA ALA A 186 14.97 4.00 -1.84
C ALA A 186 16.05 5.04 -2.22
N ASP A 187 17.32 4.63 -2.28
CA ASP A 187 18.48 5.45 -2.68
C ASP A 187 19.40 4.61 -3.57
N ARG A 188 19.32 4.83 -4.90
CA ARG A 188 20.07 4.01 -5.89
C ARG A 188 21.59 3.97 -5.65
N GLU A 189 22.18 5.07 -5.20
CA GLU A 189 23.64 5.16 -5.05
C GLU A 189 24.09 4.36 -3.85
N LYS A 190 23.42 4.54 -2.70
CA LYS A 190 23.71 3.79 -1.48
C LYS A 190 23.38 2.31 -1.64
N LEU A 191 22.27 1.98 -2.33
CA LEU A 191 21.89 0.59 -2.59
C LEU A 191 22.96 -0.13 -3.39
N LEU A 192 23.39 0.42 -4.52
CA LEU A 192 24.37 -0.23 -5.37
C LEU A 192 25.73 -0.37 -4.67
N MET A 193 26.16 0.67 -3.93
CA MET A 193 27.37 0.61 -3.13
C MET A 193 27.32 -0.56 -2.14
N ARG A 194 26.19 -0.75 -1.48
CA ARG A 194 25.99 -1.82 -0.50
C ARG A 194 25.88 -3.20 -1.14
N VAL A 195 25.20 -3.32 -2.28
CA VAL A 195 25.14 -4.57 -3.06
C VAL A 195 26.56 -5.02 -3.49
N ARG A 196 27.44 -4.08 -3.85
CA ARG A 196 28.85 -4.39 -4.17
C ARG A 196 29.65 -4.87 -2.95
N GLN A 197 29.23 -4.52 -1.74
CA GLN A 197 29.91 -4.85 -0.49
C GLN A 197 29.32 -6.07 0.23
N SER A 198 28.14 -6.54 -0.18
CA SER A 198 27.38 -7.60 0.51
C SER A 198 27.85 -9.04 0.21
N GLY A 199 28.91 -9.19 -0.59
CA GLY A 199 29.42 -10.50 -1.01
C GLY A 199 28.61 -11.18 -2.12
N ILE A 200 27.66 -10.47 -2.73
CA ILE A 200 26.91 -10.97 -3.89
C ILE A 200 27.85 -11.09 -5.11
N PRO A 201 27.86 -12.24 -5.81
CA PRO A 201 28.67 -12.45 -7.01
C PRO A 201 28.41 -11.36 -8.06
N GLY A 202 29.47 -10.90 -8.75
CA GLY A 202 29.41 -9.75 -9.66
C GLY A 202 28.33 -9.87 -10.73
N ASP A 203 28.19 -11.06 -11.32
CA ASP A 203 27.18 -11.38 -12.34
C ASP A 203 25.74 -11.37 -11.82
N LYS A 204 25.53 -11.36 -10.50
CA LYS A 204 24.21 -11.28 -9.84
C LYS A 204 23.90 -9.90 -9.27
N GLN A 205 24.86 -8.97 -9.26
CA GLN A 205 24.68 -7.66 -8.63
C GLN A 205 23.60 -6.81 -9.31
N LEU A 206 23.51 -6.86 -10.64
CA LEU A 206 22.48 -6.12 -11.39
C LEU A 206 21.07 -6.61 -11.04
N GLU A 207 20.87 -7.93 -11.01
CA GLU A 207 19.58 -8.51 -10.68
C GLU A 207 19.21 -8.25 -9.22
N ALA A 208 20.15 -8.43 -8.29
CA ALA A 208 19.94 -8.10 -6.89
C ALA A 208 19.58 -6.61 -6.70
N PHE A 209 20.26 -5.70 -7.39
CA PHE A 209 19.95 -4.27 -7.37
C PHE A 209 18.50 -4.00 -7.83
N TYR A 210 18.05 -4.62 -8.93
CA TYR A 210 16.70 -4.44 -9.43
C TYR A 210 15.61 -5.04 -8.56
N LEU A 211 15.90 -6.14 -7.86
CA LEU A 211 14.96 -6.77 -6.94
C LEU A 211 14.83 -5.98 -5.63
N LEU A 212 15.84 -5.20 -5.26
CA LEU A 212 15.88 -4.45 -4.01
C LEU A 212 15.45 -2.99 -4.14
N THR A 213 15.62 -2.37 -5.31
CA THR A 213 15.31 -0.95 -5.48
C THR A 213 13.81 -0.67 -5.42
N LEU A 214 13.44 0.36 -4.65
CA LEU A 214 12.08 0.91 -4.59
C LEU A 214 11.87 2.09 -5.54
N GLU A 215 12.92 2.49 -6.26
CA GLU A 215 12.87 3.64 -7.18
C GLU A 215 12.25 3.29 -8.53
N ALA A 216 11.78 4.32 -9.24
CA ALA A 216 11.15 4.17 -10.55
C ALA A 216 12.15 3.60 -11.55
N LYS A 217 11.70 2.62 -12.34
CA LYS A 217 12.46 2.10 -13.48
C LYS A 217 12.26 3.00 -14.69
N ASP A 218 12.76 4.23 -14.57
CA ASP A 218 12.66 5.30 -15.54
C ASP A 218 14.00 5.57 -16.25
N ALA A 219 14.00 6.55 -17.16
CA ALA A 219 15.19 6.93 -17.90
C ALA A 219 16.34 7.39 -17.00
N GLY A 220 16.03 7.94 -15.81
CA GLY A 220 17.01 8.35 -14.83
C GLY A 220 17.71 7.15 -14.19
N LEU A 221 16.96 6.13 -13.77
CA LEU A 221 17.54 4.90 -13.24
C LEU A 221 18.30 4.14 -14.35
N GLY A 222 17.77 4.11 -15.57
CA GLY A 222 18.47 3.50 -16.70
C GLY A 222 19.79 4.18 -17.04
N ALA A 223 19.85 5.52 -16.99
CA ALA A 223 21.10 6.26 -17.15
C ALA A 223 22.13 5.95 -16.05
N PHE A 224 21.66 5.79 -14.81
CA PHE A 224 22.50 5.33 -13.69
C PHE A 224 23.04 3.92 -13.96
N VAL A 225 22.19 2.96 -14.32
CA VAL A 225 22.62 1.58 -14.58
C VAL A 225 23.61 1.49 -15.73
N ARG A 226 23.43 2.23 -16.84
CA ARG A 226 24.40 2.25 -17.96
C ARG A 226 25.77 2.79 -17.59
N ARG A 227 25.86 3.60 -16.53
CA ARG A 227 27.15 4.09 -16.02
C ARG A 227 27.86 3.04 -15.17
N GLU A 228 27.11 2.20 -14.49
CA GLU A 228 27.61 1.31 -13.45
C GLU A 228 27.78 -0.16 -13.90
N PHE A 229 27.09 -0.55 -14.97
CA PHE A 229 27.11 -1.88 -15.56
C PHE A 229 27.36 -1.82 -17.06
N SER A 230 28.00 -2.86 -17.60
CA SER A 230 28.28 -2.97 -19.03
C SER A 230 27.02 -3.25 -19.85
N ALA A 231 27.08 -2.92 -21.15
CA ALA A 231 25.99 -3.21 -22.08
C ALA A 231 25.66 -4.72 -22.15
N GLU A 232 26.66 -5.60 -22.05
CA GLU A 232 26.43 -7.05 -22.07
C GLU A 232 25.74 -7.55 -20.80
N GLU A 233 26.07 -7.02 -19.61
CA GLU A 233 25.37 -7.38 -18.37
C GLU A 233 23.88 -7.01 -18.44
N ILE A 234 23.59 -5.81 -18.96
CA ILE A 234 22.21 -5.35 -19.17
C ILE A 234 21.50 -6.24 -20.20
N ALA A 235 22.15 -6.50 -21.34
CA ALA A 235 21.58 -7.34 -22.39
C ALA A 235 21.31 -8.77 -21.92
N GLN A 236 22.25 -9.39 -21.20
CA GLN A 236 22.10 -10.72 -20.63
C GLN A 236 20.94 -10.80 -19.64
N ARG A 237 20.79 -9.81 -18.75
CA ARG A 237 19.67 -9.75 -17.81
C ARG A 237 18.32 -9.73 -18.52
N TYR A 238 18.14 -8.86 -19.52
CA TYR A 238 16.87 -8.81 -20.26
C TYR A 238 16.64 -10.03 -21.13
N ARG A 239 17.69 -10.63 -21.69
CA ARG A 239 17.61 -11.92 -22.41
C ARG A 239 17.05 -13.03 -21.51
N GLU A 240 17.49 -13.09 -20.25
CA GLU A 240 16.95 -14.02 -19.24
C GLU A 240 15.53 -13.66 -18.81
N CYS A 241 15.17 -12.38 -18.72
CA CYS A 241 13.81 -11.96 -18.39
C CYS A 241 12.82 -12.35 -19.51
N PHE A 242 13.16 -12.08 -20.77
CA PHE A 242 12.26 -12.32 -21.90
C PHE A 242 12.02 -13.82 -22.15
N THR A 243 13.03 -14.68 -22.00
CA THR A 243 12.90 -16.13 -22.23
C THR A 243 11.94 -16.84 -21.25
N ARG A 244 11.52 -16.19 -20.16
CA ARG A 244 10.54 -16.71 -19.19
C ARG A 244 9.09 -16.59 -19.66
N PHE A 245 8.84 -15.88 -20.76
CA PHE A 245 7.49 -15.58 -21.24
C PHE A 245 7.32 -15.94 -22.71
N GLN A 246 6.08 -16.06 -23.14
CA GLN A 246 5.71 -15.95 -24.55
C GLN A 246 5.45 -14.48 -24.90
N ILE A 247 5.56 -14.12 -26.18
CA ILE A 247 5.50 -12.72 -26.61
C ILE A 247 4.13 -12.05 -26.38
N ASP A 248 3.06 -12.85 -26.38
CA ASP A 248 1.69 -12.44 -26.13
C ASP A 248 1.35 -12.28 -24.64
N GLN A 249 2.23 -12.76 -23.75
CA GLN A 249 2.03 -12.69 -22.31
C GLN A 249 2.33 -11.30 -21.75
N HIS A 250 1.58 -10.94 -20.71
CA HIS A 250 1.76 -9.68 -19.98
C HIS A 250 3.19 -9.49 -19.47
N GLY A 251 3.86 -10.57 -19.05
CA GLY A 251 5.25 -10.52 -18.57
C GLY A 251 6.23 -9.99 -19.61
N PHE A 252 6.11 -10.41 -20.88
CA PHE A 252 6.91 -9.87 -21.98
C PHE A 252 6.69 -8.35 -22.13
N SER A 253 5.42 -7.95 -22.21
CA SER A 253 5.04 -6.54 -22.38
C SER A 253 5.54 -5.66 -21.22
N ALA A 254 5.52 -6.17 -19.99
CA ALA A 254 6.01 -5.48 -18.81
C ALA A 254 7.54 -5.23 -18.88
N TYR A 255 8.33 -6.25 -19.21
CA TYR A 255 9.78 -6.10 -19.36
C TYR A 255 10.18 -5.27 -20.58
N MET A 256 9.42 -5.36 -21.68
CA MET A 256 9.62 -4.53 -22.87
C MET A 256 9.41 -3.05 -22.53
N LYS A 257 8.32 -2.74 -21.82
CA LYS A 257 8.06 -1.39 -21.32
C LYS A 257 9.16 -0.89 -20.39
N GLU A 258 9.52 -1.68 -19.38
CA GLU A 258 10.61 -1.36 -18.46
C GLU A 258 11.90 -1.05 -19.24
N TYR A 259 12.27 -1.89 -20.20
CA TYR A 259 13.48 -1.70 -21.01
C TYR A 259 13.49 -0.35 -21.75
N LEU A 260 12.38 -0.04 -22.41
CA LEU A 260 12.22 1.18 -23.20
C LEU A 260 12.10 2.43 -22.32
N GLU A 261 11.39 2.36 -21.19
CA GLU A 261 11.23 3.45 -20.22
C GLU A 261 12.54 3.77 -19.51
N MET A 262 13.40 2.77 -19.30
CA MET A 262 14.79 2.94 -18.83
C MET A 262 15.70 3.58 -19.90
N GLY A 263 15.19 3.82 -21.10
CA GLY A 263 15.91 4.48 -22.20
C GLY A 263 17.06 3.64 -22.75
N TYR A 264 16.91 2.31 -22.72
CA TYR A 264 17.85 1.40 -23.39
C TYR A 264 17.64 1.39 -24.91
N ASP A 265 18.64 0.87 -25.63
CA ASP A 265 18.73 0.96 -27.08
C ASP A 265 17.71 0.04 -27.78
N PHE A 266 16.88 0.62 -28.65
CA PHE A 266 15.82 -0.13 -29.35
C PHE A 266 16.39 -1.20 -30.28
N LYS A 267 17.49 -0.90 -30.98
CA LYS A 267 18.12 -1.85 -31.90
C LYS A 267 18.68 -3.06 -31.16
N GLU A 268 19.26 -2.85 -29.98
CA GLU A 268 19.69 -3.95 -29.11
C GLU A 268 18.50 -4.76 -28.59
N LEU A 269 17.35 -4.13 -28.29
CA LEU A 269 16.12 -4.86 -27.97
C LEU A 269 15.69 -5.79 -29.14
N CYS A 270 15.74 -5.30 -30.39
CA CYS A 270 15.47 -6.12 -31.57
C CYS A 270 16.38 -7.37 -31.60
N ARG A 271 17.68 -7.20 -31.35
CA ARG A 271 18.64 -8.32 -31.32
C ARG A 271 18.35 -9.31 -30.18
N ILE A 272 18.06 -8.81 -28.98
CA ILE A 272 17.78 -9.65 -27.80
C ILE A 272 16.53 -10.51 -28.02
N VAL A 273 15.48 -9.93 -28.59
CA VAL A 273 14.17 -10.57 -28.71
C VAL A 273 14.06 -11.45 -29.96
N VAL A 274 14.57 -10.99 -31.11
CA VAL A 274 14.36 -11.66 -32.41
C VAL A 274 15.56 -12.54 -32.80
N GLU A 275 16.79 -12.05 -32.72
CA GLU A 275 17.95 -12.75 -33.32
C GLU A 275 18.77 -13.61 -32.35
N SER A 276 18.83 -13.21 -31.07
CA SER A 276 19.73 -13.81 -30.09
C SER A 276 19.50 -15.32 -29.99
N PRO A 277 20.50 -16.18 -30.27
CA PRO A 277 20.35 -17.64 -30.18
C PRO A 277 20.03 -18.14 -28.77
N LYS A 278 20.37 -17.33 -27.75
CA LYS A 278 20.07 -17.57 -26.34
C LYS A 278 18.86 -16.75 -25.85
N GLY A 279 18.19 -16.03 -26.75
CA GLY A 279 17.04 -15.19 -26.46
C GLY A 279 15.72 -15.89 -26.78
N MET A 280 14.64 -15.12 -26.81
CA MET A 280 13.28 -15.62 -27.07
C MET A 280 13.10 -16.13 -28.50
N GLN A 281 13.81 -15.56 -29.47
CA GLN A 281 13.66 -15.85 -30.90
C GLN A 281 12.22 -15.64 -31.39
N ALA A 282 11.59 -14.54 -30.96
CA ALA A 282 10.26 -14.18 -31.40
C ALA A 282 10.19 -13.91 -32.90
N GLY A 283 9.02 -14.16 -33.50
CA GLY A 283 8.77 -13.77 -34.89
C GLY A 283 8.86 -12.24 -35.07
N PRO A 284 9.50 -11.74 -36.15
CA PRO A 284 9.58 -10.31 -36.42
C PRO A 284 8.23 -9.58 -36.41
N GLU A 285 7.20 -10.21 -36.95
CA GLU A 285 5.82 -9.70 -37.00
C GLU A 285 5.21 -9.55 -35.61
N GLU A 286 5.27 -10.60 -34.79
CA GLU A 286 4.73 -10.56 -33.41
C GLU A 286 5.43 -9.47 -32.58
N PHE A 287 6.75 -9.33 -32.73
CA PHE A 287 7.53 -8.32 -32.02
C PHE A 287 7.14 -6.90 -32.47
N LEU A 288 7.12 -6.65 -33.78
CA LEU A 288 6.74 -5.34 -34.30
C LEU A 288 5.30 -4.97 -33.94
N HIS A 289 4.38 -5.93 -33.93
CA HIS A 289 3.02 -5.73 -33.44
C HIS A 289 3.03 -5.17 -32.02
N LYS A 290 3.83 -5.76 -31.09
CA LYS A 290 3.95 -5.24 -29.71
C LYS A 290 4.54 -3.84 -29.62
N ILE A 291 5.50 -3.50 -30.48
CA ILE A 291 6.10 -2.15 -30.53
C ILE A 291 5.11 -1.10 -31.03
N ILE A 292 4.31 -1.43 -32.05
CA ILE A 292 3.26 -0.55 -32.58
C ILE A 292 2.12 -0.41 -31.56
N GLU A 293 1.67 -1.50 -30.93
CA GLU A 293 0.68 -1.49 -29.83
C GLU A 293 1.13 -0.60 -28.66
N ALA A 294 2.42 -0.61 -28.33
CA ALA A 294 2.97 0.22 -27.25
C ALA A 294 3.07 1.72 -27.61
N LYS A 295 2.75 2.08 -28.87
CA LYS A 295 2.80 3.45 -29.40
C LYS A 295 4.15 4.13 -29.19
N LEU A 296 5.25 3.37 -29.28
CA LEU A 296 6.61 3.91 -29.09
C LEU A 296 6.90 5.09 -30.04
N HIS A 297 6.32 5.07 -31.24
CA HIS A 297 6.44 6.11 -32.26
C HIS A 297 5.60 7.37 -32.02
N ILE A 298 4.75 7.42 -30.99
CA ILE A 298 3.92 8.59 -30.68
C ILE A 298 4.54 9.36 -29.52
N LYS A 299 4.92 10.62 -29.77
CA LYS A 299 5.60 11.45 -28.76
C LYS A 299 4.70 11.85 -27.60
N SER A 300 3.45 12.22 -27.87
CA SER A 300 2.49 12.67 -26.86
C SER A 300 1.38 11.63 -26.71
N LYS A 301 1.39 10.89 -25.60
CA LYS A 301 0.43 9.82 -25.33
C LYS A 301 0.22 9.67 -23.82
N GLU A 302 -0.93 9.13 -23.44
CA GLU A 302 -1.25 8.82 -22.04
C GLU A 302 -0.50 7.57 -21.62
N THR A 303 0.29 7.65 -20.55
CA THR A 303 1.13 6.54 -20.04
C THR A 303 0.78 6.17 -18.60
N PHE A 304 -0.14 6.89 -17.97
CA PHE A 304 -0.74 6.47 -16.71
C PHE A 304 -1.44 5.13 -16.89
N ASP A 305 -1.20 4.21 -15.97
CA ASP A 305 -1.81 2.89 -15.95
C ASP A 305 -2.54 2.74 -14.62
N TYR A 306 -3.88 2.78 -14.67
CA TYR A 306 -4.67 2.69 -13.45
C TYR A 306 -4.52 1.33 -12.77
N THR A 307 -4.10 0.29 -13.51
CA THR A 307 -3.94 -1.07 -13.01
C THR A 307 -2.60 -1.28 -12.29
N LYS A 308 -1.68 -0.30 -12.31
CA LYS A 308 -0.44 -0.35 -11.52
C LYS A 308 -0.75 -0.16 -10.03
N LEU A 309 -0.28 -1.08 -9.21
CA LEU A 309 -0.28 -0.94 -7.75
C LEU A 309 0.60 0.25 -7.36
N SER A 310 0.32 0.82 -6.19
CA SER A 310 1.07 1.97 -5.68
C SER A 310 2.54 1.62 -5.42
N THR A 311 2.83 0.34 -5.19
CA THR A 311 4.19 -0.22 -5.08
C THR A 311 4.93 -0.25 -6.41
N GLU A 312 4.22 -0.37 -7.53
CA GLU A 312 4.77 -0.33 -8.89
C GLU A 312 4.89 1.10 -9.42
N ASN A 313 4.30 2.07 -8.72
CA ASN A 313 4.51 3.49 -8.97
C ASN A 313 5.41 4.06 -7.89
N ALA A 314 6.72 3.93 -8.10
CA ALA A 314 7.74 4.25 -7.12
C ALA A 314 7.61 5.65 -6.49
N ASP A 315 7.09 6.64 -7.23
CA ASP A 315 6.94 8.01 -6.73
C ASP A 315 5.60 8.28 -6.02
N CYS A 316 4.67 7.32 -6.06
CA CYS A 316 3.38 7.43 -5.41
C CYS A 316 3.54 7.45 -3.88
N GLY A 317 3.06 8.53 -3.24
CA GLY A 317 2.94 8.62 -1.78
C GLY A 317 1.60 8.12 -1.23
N GLU A 318 0.69 7.67 -2.10
CA GLU A 318 -0.57 7.04 -1.70
C GLU A 318 -0.38 5.55 -1.42
N VAL A 319 -1.22 5.02 -0.54
CA VAL A 319 -1.31 3.59 -0.26
C VAL A 319 -2.58 3.08 -0.91
N ASP A 320 -2.49 1.96 -1.64
CA ASP A 320 -3.71 1.27 -2.05
C ASP A 320 -4.43 0.75 -0.81
N ASN A 321 -5.74 0.59 -0.86
CA ASN A 321 -6.44 -0.28 0.10
C ASN A 321 -6.79 -1.60 -0.59
N ILE A 322 -7.32 -2.58 0.15
CA ILE A 322 -7.68 -3.89 -0.40
C ILE A 322 -8.59 -3.77 -1.64
N GLN A 323 -9.54 -2.83 -1.62
CA GLN A 323 -10.49 -2.66 -2.72
C GLN A 323 -9.84 -2.10 -3.97
N LYS A 324 -9.00 -1.06 -3.81
CA LYS A 324 -8.20 -0.51 -4.91
C LYS A 324 -7.26 -1.58 -5.48
N MET A 325 -6.52 -2.28 -4.63
CA MET A 325 -5.65 -3.38 -5.05
C MET A 325 -6.43 -4.46 -5.82
N PHE A 326 -7.60 -4.88 -5.32
CA PHE A 326 -8.43 -5.85 -6.02
C PHE A 326 -8.89 -5.34 -7.39
N ALA A 327 -9.39 -4.11 -7.46
CA ALA A 327 -9.85 -3.49 -8.71
C ALA A 327 -8.72 -3.37 -9.73
N LYS A 328 -7.51 -3.01 -9.28
CA LYS A 328 -6.31 -2.92 -10.13
C LYS A 328 -5.87 -4.28 -10.66
N VAL A 329 -5.80 -5.29 -9.80
CA VAL A 329 -5.44 -6.67 -10.18
C VAL A 329 -6.47 -7.25 -11.16
N MET A 330 -7.76 -7.10 -10.87
CA MET A 330 -8.81 -7.56 -11.79
C MET A 330 -8.79 -6.81 -13.12
N GLY A 331 -8.60 -5.49 -13.09
CA GLY A 331 -8.41 -4.69 -14.30
C GLY A 331 -7.26 -5.20 -15.16
N ARG A 332 -6.10 -5.51 -14.53
CA ARG A 332 -4.95 -6.08 -15.22
C ARG A 332 -5.26 -7.43 -15.85
N LEU A 333 -5.91 -8.34 -15.11
CA LEU A 333 -6.30 -9.66 -15.63
C LEU A 333 -7.30 -9.57 -16.79
N CYS A 334 -8.13 -8.53 -16.81
CA CYS A 334 -9.08 -8.24 -17.88
C CYS A 334 -8.46 -7.44 -19.05
N GLY A 335 -7.15 -7.21 -19.06
CA GLY A 335 -6.46 -6.53 -20.16
C GLY A 335 -6.60 -4.99 -20.15
N ALA A 336 -7.10 -4.39 -19.07
CA ALA A 336 -7.31 -2.96 -18.96
C ALA A 336 -6.05 -2.16 -18.58
N GLY A 337 -4.89 -2.82 -18.50
CA GLY A 337 -3.61 -2.15 -18.28
C GLY A 337 -3.21 -1.33 -19.48
N ASN A 338 -2.71 -0.12 -19.26
CA ASN A 338 -2.29 0.75 -20.35
C ASN A 338 -1.13 0.09 -21.11
N ARG A 339 -1.23 0.00 -22.44
CA ARG A 339 -0.17 -0.56 -23.30
C ARG A 339 0.87 0.48 -23.74
N ASN A 340 0.58 1.76 -23.60
CA ASN A 340 1.47 2.85 -24.01
C ASN A 340 2.75 2.87 -23.17
N VAL A 341 3.91 3.03 -23.80
CA VAL A 341 5.21 3.11 -23.13
C VAL A 341 5.63 4.56 -22.88
N ASN A 342 6.17 4.90 -21.71
CA ASN A 342 6.68 6.25 -21.45
C ASN A 342 8.08 6.51 -22.08
N ALA A 343 8.15 6.35 -23.40
CA ALA A 343 9.33 6.59 -24.22
C ALA A 343 8.91 7.00 -25.64
N PHE A 344 9.80 7.64 -26.39
CA PHE A 344 9.58 8.00 -27.79
C PHE A 344 10.74 7.53 -28.65
N TYR A 345 10.43 6.83 -29.74
CA TYR A 345 11.38 6.43 -30.77
C TYR A 345 10.77 6.71 -32.15
N PRO A 346 11.38 7.55 -33.01
CA PRO A 346 10.79 7.92 -34.30
C PRO A 346 10.46 6.70 -35.17
N LEU A 347 9.34 6.74 -35.90
CA LEU A 347 8.91 5.63 -36.73
C LEU A 347 9.95 5.26 -37.79
N GLU A 348 10.60 6.26 -38.40
CA GLU A 348 11.66 6.06 -39.37
C GLU A 348 12.85 5.31 -38.78
N LYS A 349 13.16 5.59 -37.51
CA LYS A 349 14.21 4.90 -36.76
C LYS A 349 13.81 3.46 -36.39
N ILE A 350 12.55 3.23 -36.04
CA ILE A 350 12.02 1.86 -35.82
C ILE A 350 12.24 1.03 -37.08
N VAL A 351 11.87 1.57 -38.25
CA VAL A 351 12.03 0.89 -39.55
C VAL A 351 13.52 0.63 -39.83
N GLU A 352 14.37 1.66 -39.71
CA GLU A 352 15.82 1.56 -39.99
C GLU A 352 16.49 0.46 -39.15
N ASP A 353 16.30 0.49 -37.83
CA ASP A 353 16.95 -0.45 -36.92
C ASP A 353 16.40 -1.87 -37.06
N SER A 354 15.09 -2.01 -37.26
CA SER A 354 14.45 -3.31 -37.48
C SER A 354 14.90 -3.95 -38.80
N GLN A 355 15.01 -3.14 -39.86
CA GLN A 355 15.50 -3.58 -41.17
C GLN A 355 16.97 -4.01 -41.09
N GLU A 356 17.80 -3.30 -40.32
CA GLU A 356 19.20 -3.67 -40.15
C GLU A 356 19.37 -4.98 -39.37
N VAL A 357 18.54 -5.21 -38.35
CA VAL A 357 18.62 -6.41 -37.51
C VAL A 357 18.01 -7.61 -38.24
N PHE A 358 16.72 -7.61 -38.54
CA PHE A 358 16.01 -8.80 -39.03
C PHE A 358 15.36 -8.61 -40.41
N GLY A 359 15.76 -7.61 -41.19
CA GLY A 359 15.23 -7.37 -42.54
C GLY A 359 15.57 -8.46 -43.57
N SER A 360 16.41 -9.43 -43.22
CA SER A 360 16.61 -10.64 -44.03
C SER A 360 15.47 -11.67 -43.86
N GLN A 361 14.69 -11.55 -42.79
CA GLN A 361 13.61 -12.47 -42.43
C GLN A 361 12.23 -12.00 -42.92
N CYS A 362 12.04 -10.69 -43.09
CA CYS A 362 10.78 -10.10 -43.58
C CYS A 362 10.99 -8.72 -44.23
N ASP A 363 9.97 -8.25 -44.97
CA ASP A 363 9.90 -6.88 -45.49
C ASP A 363 9.37 -5.94 -44.39
N VAL A 364 10.30 -5.37 -43.61
CA VAL A 364 10.00 -4.54 -42.43
C VAL A 364 9.15 -3.30 -42.78
N PRO A 365 9.48 -2.50 -43.82
CA PRO A 365 8.64 -1.37 -44.22
C PRO A 365 7.19 -1.75 -44.51
N SER A 366 6.96 -2.77 -45.33
CA SER A 366 5.61 -3.20 -45.70
C SER A 366 4.82 -3.73 -44.50
N LEU A 367 5.50 -4.45 -43.60
CA LEU A 367 4.91 -4.99 -42.38
C LEU A 367 4.53 -3.89 -41.37
N ILE A 368 5.38 -2.89 -41.17
CA ILE A 368 5.04 -1.76 -40.30
C ILE A 368 3.87 -0.96 -40.88
N GLU A 369 3.84 -0.75 -42.19
CA GLU A 369 2.73 -0.08 -42.86
C GLU A 369 1.40 -0.85 -42.69
N SER A 370 1.43 -2.20 -42.80
CA SER A 370 0.23 -3.01 -42.57
C SER A 370 -0.24 -2.95 -41.12
N LEU A 371 0.67 -3.07 -40.15
CA LEU A 371 0.35 -2.98 -38.72
C LEU A 371 -0.23 -1.61 -38.34
N LEU A 372 0.30 -0.52 -38.91
CA LEU A 372 -0.24 0.83 -38.70
C LEU A 372 -1.65 0.96 -39.29
N LYS A 373 -1.88 0.49 -40.51
CA LYS A 373 -3.23 0.47 -41.12
C LYS A 373 -4.20 -0.37 -40.31
N GLU A 374 -3.80 -1.55 -39.85
CA GLU A 374 -4.62 -2.38 -38.97
C GLU A 374 -4.98 -1.66 -37.66
N SER A 375 -4.06 -0.88 -37.10
CA SER A 375 -4.31 -0.09 -35.89
C SER A 375 -5.28 1.08 -36.12
N GLU A 376 -5.26 1.68 -37.31
CA GLU A 376 -6.14 2.78 -37.73
C GLU A 376 -7.53 2.28 -38.14
N GLU A 377 -7.61 1.24 -38.97
CA GLU A 377 -8.85 0.67 -39.52
C GLU A 377 -9.68 -0.08 -38.47
N ASN A 378 -9.03 -0.77 -37.53
CA ASN A 378 -9.73 -1.42 -36.42
C ASN A 378 -10.14 -0.46 -35.31
N GLY A 379 -9.88 0.87 -35.45
CA GLY A 379 -10.23 1.87 -34.45
C GLY A 379 -9.88 1.42 -33.04
N SER A 380 -8.60 1.14 -32.78
CA SER A 380 -8.12 0.34 -31.64
C SER A 380 -8.88 -1.00 -31.53
N GLY A 381 -8.31 -2.08 -32.07
CA GLY A 381 -8.90 -3.43 -31.92
C GLY A 381 -9.13 -3.89 -30.47
N ASP A 382 -8.75 -3.09 -29.48
CA ASP A 382 -9.10 -3.22 -28.08
C ASP A 382 -9.88 -1.99 -27.58
N ILE A 383 -11.21 -2.14 -27.51
CA ILE A 383 -12.16 -1.13 -26.99
C ILE A 383 -11.75 -0.61 -25.61
N LEU A 384 -11.09 -1.44 -24.78
CA LEU A 384 -10.66 -1.01 -23.45
C LEU A 384 -9.54 0.02 -23.53
N GLN A 385 -8.54 -0.16 -24.40
CA GLN A 385 -7.40 0.74 -24.51
C GLN A 385 -7.82 2.15 -24.98
N SER A 386 -8.75 2.25 -25.95
CA SER A 386 -9.28 3.54 -26.42
C SER A 386 -10.10 4.25 -25.35
N VAL A 387 -11.10 3.56 -24.80
CA VAL A 387 -12.03 4.12 -23.80
C VAL A 387 -11.30 4.55 -22.54
N LEU A 388 -10.28 3.81 -22.11
CA LEU A 388 -9.57 4.10 -20.87
C LEU A 388 -8.45 5.13 -21.05
N TYR A 389 -7.70 5.10 -22.16
CA TYR A 389 -6.45 5.88 -22.28
C TYR A 389 -6.34 6.76 -23.52
N ASP A 390 -6.66 6.26 -24.71
CA ASP A 390 -6.25 6.94 -25.95
C ASP A 390 -7.15 8.11 -26.35
N ASP A 391 -8.46 7.98 -26.15
CA ASP A 391 -9.43 8.98 -26.57
C ASP A 391 -9.25 10.30 -25.81
N ALA A 392 -9.60 11.42 -26.45
CA ALA A 392 -9.54 12.74 -25.80
C ALA A 392 -10.43 12.81 -24.54
N ASP A 393 -11.55 12.07 -24.57
CA ASP A 393 -12.52 11.92 -23.48
C ASP A 393 -12.34 10.62 -22.67
N SER A 394 -11.16 10.00 -22.75
CA SER A 394 -10.91 8.73 -22.07
C SER A 394 -11.11 8.83 -20.56
N VAL A 395 -11.57 7.73 -19.94
CA VAL A 395 -11.94 7.70 -18.52
C VAL A 395 -10.78 8.16 -17.64
N CYS A 396 -9.55 7.72 -17.91
CA CYS A 396 -8.40 8.11 -17.09
C CYS A 396 -8.03 9.60 -17.25
N ARG A 397 -8.12 10.15 -18.47
CA ARG A 397 -7.88 11.61 -18.69
C ARG A 397 -8.95 12.47 -18.04
N GLN A 398 -10.21 12.02 -18.11
CA GLN A 398 -11.32 12.70 -17.44
C GLN A 398 -11.24 12.55 -15.92
N ASP A 399 -10.77 11.42 -15.40
CA ASP A 399 -10.65 11.18 -13.96
C ASP A 399 -9.62 12.09 -13.30
N ASP A 400 -8.50 12.41 -13.96
CA ASP A 400 -7.55 13.39 -13.42
C ASP A 400 -8.13 14.82 -13.40
N LEU A 401 -8.89 15.19 -14.43
CA LEU A 401 -9.64 16.45 -14.44
C LEU A 401 -10.76 16.48 -13.39
N ARG A 402 -11.44 15.34 -13.16
CA ARG A 402 -12.48 15.18 -12.14
C ARG A 402 -11.88 15.20 -10.75
N LYS A 403 -10.76 14.52 -10.48
CA LYS A 403 -10.05 14.58 -9.19
C LYS A 403 -9.67 16.01 -8.84
N ASN A 404 -9.15 16.77 -9.81
CA ASN A 404 -8.82 18.18 -9.59
C ASN A 404 -10.07 19.05 -9.34
N ARG A 405 -11.18 18.82 -10.04
CA ARG A 405 -12.45 19.53 -9.76
C ARG A 405 -13.08 19.12 -8.43
N LYS A 406 -13.03 17.83 -8.11
CA LYS A 406 -13.60 17.24 -6.90
C LYS A 406 -12.79 17.64 -5.67
N ALA A 407 -11.46 17.76 -5.77
CA ALA A 407 -10.64 18.36 -4.73
C ALA A 407 -11.07 19.80 -4.44
N CYS A 408 -11.33 20.62 -5.47
CA CYS A 408 -11.87 21.97 -5.28
C CYS A 408 -13.31 22.00 -4.71
N GLU A 409 -14.14 20.98 -4.98
CA GLU A 409 -15.50 20.87 -4.41
C GLU A 409 -15.51 20.30 -2.98
N GLU A 410 -14.59 19.38 -2.66
CA GLU A 410 -14.42 18.77 -1.34
C GLU A 410 -13.83 19.77 -0.33
N GLU A 411 -13.02 20.74 -0.78
CA GLU A 411 -12.59 21.91 0.03
C GLU A 411 -13.75 22.81 0.51
N LYS A 412 -14.96 22.67 -0.08
CA LYS A 412 -16.13 23.48 0.28
C LYS A 412 -16.79 23.04 1.58
N TYR A 413 -16.67 21.77 1.94
CA TYR A 413 -17.34 21.17 3.09
C TYR A 413 -16.29 20.68 4.09
N ASP A 414 -16.63 20.77 5.37
CA ASP A 414 -15.75 20.35 6.44
C ASP A 414 -15.80 18.82 6.63
N ILE A 415 -16.92 18.18 6.22
CA ILE A 415 -17.14 16.73 6.28
C ILE A 415 -17.76 16.25 4.96
N ASN A 416 -16.99 15.48 4.19
CA ASN A 416 -17.35 15.01 2.85
C ASN A 416 -17.72 13.52 2.78
N SER A 417 -17.33 12.75 3.79
CA SER A 417 -17.52 11.30 3.85
C SER A 417 -17.88 10.82 5.26
N TYR A 418 -18.41 9.59 5.36
CA TYR A 418 -18.63 8.94 6.66
C TYR A 418 -17.36 8.86 7.51
N ARG A 419 -16.19 8.67 6.89
CA ARG A 419 -14.90 8.56 7.57
C ARG A 419 -14.52 9.86 8.30
N GLU A 420 -14.85 10.99 7.71
CA GLU A 420 -14.56 12.32 8.27
C GLU A 420 -15.48 12.68 9.45
N LEU A 421 -16.53 11.91 9.75
CA LEU A 421 -17.37 12.14 10.94
C LEU A 421 -16.58 12.09 12.26
N ALA A 422 -15.39 11.48 12.26
CA ALA A 422 -14.45 11.58 13.38
C ALA A 422 -14.17 13.03 13.78
N ASP A 423 -14.12 13.95 12.82
CA ASP A 423 -13.83 15.37 12.99
C ASP A 423 -15.11 16.24 13.12
N PHE A 424 -16.29 15.62 13.23
CA PHE A 424 -17.56 16.33 13.32
C PHE A 424 -17.64 17.26 14.54
N ILE A 425 -18.10 18.49 14.31
CA ILE A 425 -18.44 19.48 15.34
C ILE A 425 -19.78 20.13 14.93
N PRO A 426 -20.73 20.35 15.86
CA PRO A 426 -21.98 21.03 15.54
C PRO A 426 -21.76 22.36 14.81
N GLY A 427 -22.39 22.50 13.65
CA GLY A 427 -22.24 23.67 12.78
C GLY A 427 -21.21 23.51 11.65
N CYS A 428 -20.50 22.38 11.57
CA CYS A 428 -19.66 22.06 10.43
C CYS A 428 -20.49 21.95 9.14
N ARG A 429 -19.89 22.31 8.01
CA ARG A 429 -20.51 22.21 6.69
C ARG A 429 -20.44 20.76 6.23
N MET A 430 -21.57 20.08 6.26
CA MET A 430 -21.71 18.73 5.75
C MET A 430 -21.95 18.73 4.24
N LYS A 431 -21.40 17.74 3.55
CA LYS A 431 -21.80 17.46 2.17
C LYS A 431 -23.31 17.09 2.13
N PRO A 432 -24.15 17.76 1.30
CA PRO A 432 -25.60 17.60 1.36
C PRO A 432 -26.10 16.17 1.19
N GLU A 433 -25.52 15.40 0.27
CA GLU A 433 -25.93 14.02 0.03
C GLU A 433 -25.61 13.11 1.21
N LEU A 434 -24.47 13.34 1.88
CA LEU A 434 -24.06 12.62 3.08
C LEU A 434 -24.98 12.94 4.25
N GLU A 435 -25.26 14.23 4.48
CA GLU A 435 -26.14 14.67 5.57
C GLU A 435 -27.56 14.10 5.40
N ALA A 436 -28.09 14.10 4.17
CA ALA A 436 -29.39 13.52 3.86
C ALA A 436 -29.43 12.01 4.17
N ASP A 437 -28.37 11.27 3.85
CA ASP A 437 -28.26 9.85 4.13
C ASP A 437 -28.17 9.56 5.65
N ILE A 438 -27.37 10.35 6.38
CA ILE A 438 -27.27 10.25 7.85
C ILE A 438 -28.65 10.48 8.48
N ILE A 439 -29.34 11.58 8.12
CA ILE A 439 -30.67 11.90 8.65
C ILE A 439 -31.66 10.76 8.36
N LYS A 440 -31.63 10.21 7.15
CA LYS A 440 -32.47 9.06 6.78
C LYS A 440 -32.19 7.85 7.67
N ASN A 441 -30.93 7.51 7.89
CA ASN A 441 -30.54 6.38 8.74
C ASN A 441 -30.99 6.58 10.19
N PHE A 442 -30.83 7.78 10.75
CA PHE A 442 -31.30 8.10 12.10
C PHE A 442 -32.82 8.02 12.26
N ARG A 443 -33.60 8.47 11.26
CA ARG A 443 -35.06 8.27 11.27
C ARG A 443 -35.46 6.79 11.31
N MET A 444 -34.74 5.94 10.58
CA MET A 444 -34.97 4.49 10.63
C MET A 444 -34.62 3.91 12.00
N LEU A 445 -33.55 4.38 12.65
CA LEU A 445 -33.18 3.95 14.00
C LEU A 445 -34.26 4.30 15.03
N HIS A 446 -34.85 5.50 14.95
CA HIS A 446 -35.96 5.91 15.83
C HIS A 446 -37.19 5.00 15.67
N GLN A 447 -37.55 4.65 14.43
CA GLN A 447 -38.66 3.73 14.16
C GLN A 447 -38.41 2.34 14.77
N PHE A 448 -37.19 1.83 14.61
CA PHE A 448 -36.79 0.54 15.15
C PHE A 448 -36.74 0.51 16.68
N ALA A 449 -36.21 1.57 17.30
CA ALA A 449 -36.10 1.69 18.76
C ALA A 449 -37.46 1.52 19.46
N GLN A 450 -38.53 2.07 18.87
CA GLN A 450 -39.88 2.02 19.44
C GLN A 450 -40.46 0.60 19.55
N GLU A 451 -40.01 -0.35 18.71
CA GLU A 451 -40.59 -1.70 18.64
C GLU A 451 -39.89 -2.71 19.57
N GLU A 452 -38.56 -2.59 19.76
CA GLU A 452 -37.75 -3.61 20.43
C GLU A 452 -37.19 -3.17 21.81
N TYR A 453 -37.23 -1.87 22.14
CA TYR A 453 -36.56 -1.33 23.34
C TYR A 453 -37.24 -1.67 24.67
N GLU A 454 -38.55 -1.94 24.69
CA GLU A 454 -39.30 -2.18 25.93
C GLU A 454 -38.82 -3.45 26.66
N GLU A 455 -38.38 -4.48 25.94
CA GLU A 455 -37.80 -5.69 26.56
C GLU A 455 -36.47 -5.37 27.26
N PHE A 456 -35.60 -4.59 26.60
CA PHE A 456 -34.34 -4.13 27.18
C PHE A 456 -34.57 -3.23 28.40
N ARG A 457 -35.61 -2.39 28.36
CA ARG A 457 -35.98 -1.49 29.46
C ARG A 457 -36.37 -2.22 30.74
N GLY A 458 -36.95 -3.42 30.63
CA GLY A 458 -37.31 -4.25 31.78
C GLY A 458 -36.10 -4.87 32.52
N LEU A 459 -34.91 -4.86 31.91
CA LEU A 459 -33.71 -5.49 32.47
C LEU A 459 -33.08 -4.66 33.59
N ASP A 460 -32.48 -5.35 34.57
CA ASP A 460 -31.67 -4.71 35.60
C ASP A 460 -30.32 -4.19 35.05
N ARG A 461 -29.59 -3.43 35.87
CA ARG A 461 -28.31 -2.84 35.48
C ARG A 461 -27.30 -3.87 34.96
N VAL A 462 -27.14 -5.00 35.65
CA VAL A 462 -26.15 -6.02 35.29
C VAL A 462 -26.55 -6.69 33.98
N GLN A 463 -27.84 -6.99 33.82
CA GLN A 463 -28.38 -7.55 32.59
C GLN A 463 -28.20 -6.61 31.39
N ARG A 464 -28.45 -5.31 31.55
CA ARG A 464 -28.24 -4.31 30.49
C ARG A 464 -26.75 -4.11 30.15
N GLU A 465 -25.87 -4.04 31.14
CA GLU A 465 -24.42 -3.97 30.89
C GLU A 465 -23.93 -5.23 30.15
N ASN A 466 -24.41 -6.41 30.55
CA ASN A 466 -24.10 -7.68 29.89
C ASN A 466 -24.67 -7.78 28.48
N PHE A 467 -25.81 -7.15 28.20
CA PHE A 467 -26.36 -7.06 26.85
C PHE A 467 -25.37 -6.36 25.92
N PHE A 468 -24.83 -5.20 26.28
CA PHE A 468 -23.87 -4.50 25.43
C PHE A 468 -22.57 -5.30 25.25
N ILE A 469 -22.04 -5.90 26.32
CA ILE A 469 -20.83 -6.72 26.22
C ILE A 469 -21.03 -7.90 25.25
N ARG A 470 -22.17 -8.59 25.34
CA ARG A 470 -22.45 -9.76 24.50
C ARG A 470 -22.78 -9.40 23.06
N ASN A 471 -23.39 -8.25 22.82
CA ASN A 471 -23.80 -7.85 21.48
C ASN A 471 -22.74 -7.03 20.73
N ASN A 472 -21.68 -6.54 21.40
CA ASN A 472 -20.56 -5.89 20.74
C ASN A 472 -19.58 -6.92 20.12
N GLN A 473 -19.93 -7.47 18.95
CA GLN A 473 -19.13 -8.50 18.28
C GLN A 473 -18.22 -7.94 17.16
N ASP A 474 -18.63 -6.83 16.53
CA ASP A 474 -18.03 -6.40 15.26
C ASP A 474 -17.12 -5.16 15.38
N ILE A 475 -17.36 -4.29 16.38
CA ILE A 475 -16.69 -2.99 16.49
C ILE A 475 -15.87 -2.92 17.77
N LEU A 476 -14.60 -2.50 17.66
CA LEU A 476 -13.78 -2.20 18.82
C LEU A 476 -14.07 -0.78 19.32
N LEU A 477 -14.94 -0.67 20.32
CA LEU A 477 -15.33 0.63 20.89
C LEU A 477 -14.21 1.24 21.73
N HIS A 478 -14.07 2.57 21.65
CA HIS A 478 -13.15 3.31 22.52
C HIS A 478 -13.57 3.20 23.98
N LYS A 479 -12.59 3.23 24.89
CA LYS A 479 -12.84 3.19 26.33
C LYS A 479 -13.88 4.23 26.78
N SER A 480 -13.82 5.45 26.24
CA SER A 480 -14.79 6.50 26.60
C SER A 480 -16.23 6.15 26.22
N VAL A 481 -16.44 5.39 25.13
CA VAL A 481 -17.78 4.92 24.73
C VAL A 481 -18.27 3.89 25.73
N TRP A 482 -17.43 2.93 26.12
CA TRP A 482 -17.78 1.98 27.19
C TRP A 482 -18.08 2.67 28.52
N ASP A 483 -17.29 3.67 28.90
CA ASP A 483 -17.52 4.46 30.12
C ASP A 483 -18.88 5.19 30.07
N ILE A 484 -19.29 5.71 28.90
CA ILE A 484 -20.61 6.29 28.68
C ILE A 484 -21.71 5.22 28.80
N ILE A 485 -21.55 4.08 28.12
CA ILE A 485 -22.51 2.97 28.17
C ILE A 485 -22.73 2.54 29.61
N PHE A 486 -21.67 2.18 30.33
CA PHE A 486 -21.77 1.72 31.71
C PHE A 486 -22.24 2.83 32.66
N GLY A 487 -21.84 4.09 32.42
CA GLY A 487 -22.26 5.23 33.22
C GLY A 487 -23.75 5.56 33.08
N ARG A 488 -24.32 5.38 31.87
CA ARG A 488 -25.68 5.78 31.51
C ARG A 488 -26.62 4.63 31.17
N VAL A 489 -26.23 3.38 31.46
CA VAL A 489 -27.01 2.18 31.10
C VAL A 489 -28.45 2.18 31.64
N MET A 490 -28.71 2.89 32.73
CA MET A 490 -30.03 3.03 33.36
C MET A 490 -30.74 4.35 33.01
N ASP A 491 -30.12 5.23 32.23
CA ASP A 491 -30.73 6.45 31.71
C ASP A 491 -31.44 6.12 30.40
N ASP A 492 -32.71 5.73 30.51
CA ASP A 492 -33.50 5.28 29.36
C ASP A 492 -33.55 6.30 28.23
N ALA A 493 -33.51 7.61 28.54
CA ALA A 493 -33.58 8.69 27.56
C ALA A 493 -32.29 8.85 26.74
N TYR A 494 -31.16 8.44 27.33
CA TYR A 494 -29.87 8.46 26.64
C TYR A 494 -29.58 7.12 25.99
N ILE A 495 -29.65 6.01 26.73
CA ILE A 495 -29.11 4.72 26.30
C ILE A 495 -29.83 4.12 25.08
N GLU A 496 -31.09 4.50 24.84
CA GLU A 496 -31.86 4.12 23.64
C GLU A 496 -31.07 4.37 22.35
N ARG A 497 -30.38 5.52 22.24
CA ARG A 497 -29.59 5.87 21.04
C ARG A 497 -28.45 4.89 20.78
N ILE A 498 -27.80 4.40 21.83
CA ILE A 498 -26.70 3.43 21.72
C ILE A 498 -27.28 2.04 21.47
N TYR A 499 -28.36 1.69 22.15
CA TYR A 499 -29.09 0.45 21.93
C TYR A 499 -29.49 0.28 20.46
N SER A 500 -30.02 1.32 19.82
CA SER A 500 -30.40 1.28 18.39
C SER A 500 -29.21 0.99 17.48
N LEU A 501 -28.03 1.57 17.74
CA LEU A 501 -26.84 1.30 16.94
C LEU A 501 -26.36 -0.15 17.03
N PHE A 502 -26.55 -0.80 18.18
CA PHE A 502 -26.18 -2.21 18.38
C PHE A 502 -27.05 -3.19 17.58
N HIS A 503 -28.17 -2.75 17.01
CA HIS A 503 -29.02 -3.56 16.14
C HIS A 503 -28.74 -3.34 14.66
N VAL A 504 -27.88 -2.38 14.32
CA VAL A 504 -27.44 -2.19 12.94
C VAL A 504 -26.60 -3.39 12.53
N ASN A 505 -26.97 -4.03 11.42
CA ASN A 505 -26.26 -5.17 10.89
C ASN A 505 -24.84 -4.79 10.40
N CYS A 506 -23.85 -4.98 11.28
CA CYS A 506 -22.45 -4.71 11.00
C CYS A 506 -21.76 -5.81 10.19
N ALA A 507 -22.44 -6.93 9.89
CA ALA A 507 -21.95 -7.88 8.89
C ALA A 507 -22.00 -7.29 7.46
N LYS A 508 -22.82 -6.26 7.24
CA LYS A 508 -22.79 -5.45 6.01
C LYS A 508 -21.82 -4.29 6.17
N LYS A 509 -20.98 -4.07 5.15
CA LYS A 509 -19.95 -3.02 5.13
C LYS A 509 -20.50 -1.62 5.45
N ASP A 510 -21.65 -1.26 4.88
CA ASP A 510 -22.25 0.06 5.11
C ASP A 510 -22.73 0.24 6.55
N GLY A 511 -23.31 -0.81 7.15
CA GLY A 511 -23.71 -0.81 8.56
C GLY A 511 -22.52 -0.71 9.50
N TYR A 512 -21.45 -1.48 9.23
CA TYR A 512 -20.18 -1.39 9.96
C TYR A 512 -19.58 0.02 9.88
N ASN A 513 -19.46 0.58 8.68
CA ASN A 513 -18.92 1.92 8.47
C ASN A 513 -19.76 2.98 9.18
N PHE A 514 -21.08 2.91 9.06
CA PHE A 514 -21.99 3.84 9.73
C PHE A 514 -21.78 3.84 11.26
N CYS A 515 -21.81 2.66 11.88
CA CYS A 515 -21.66 2.54 13.34
C CYS A 515 -20.25 2.91 13.81
N ARG A 516 -19.20 2.41 13.14
CA ARG A 516 -17.80 2.67 13.49
C ARG A 516 -17.51 4.17 13.54
N ASN A 517 -17.91 4.91 12.50
CA ASN A 517 -17.61 6.34 12.41
C ASN A 517 -18.46 7.17 13.40
N LEU A 518 -19.69 6.74 13.73
CA LEU A 518 -20.46 7.38 14.81
C LEU A 518 -19.89 7.08 16.20
N PHE A 519 -19.38 5.88 16.44
CA PHE A 519 -18.71 5.56 17.71
C PHE A 519 -17.33 6.21 17.84
N ALA A 520 -16.67 6.53 16.73
CA ALA A 520 -15.45 7.35 16.74
C ALA A 520 -15.72 8.78 17.24
N ASN A 521 -16.93 9.31 17.03
CA ASN A 521 -17.34 10.62 17.53
C ASN A 521 -18.80 10.61 18.05
N ILE A 522 -18.95 10.34 19.36
CA ILE A 522 -20.25 10.32 20.05
C ILE A 522 -21.01 11.64 19.94
N GLN A 523 -20.33 12.78 19.74
CA GLN A 523 -21.02 14.06 19.57
C GLN A 523 -21.85 14.10 18.28
N ALA A 524 -21.37 13.44 17.21
CA ALA A 524 -22.13 13.28 15.98
C ALA A 524 -23.39 12.43 16.22
N LEU A 525 -23.24 11.32 16.96
CA LEU A 525 -24.36 10.47 17.37
C LEU A 525 -25.42 11.27 18.13
N ASP A 526 -25.01 11.99 19.17
CA ASP A 526 -25.92 12.78 20.00
C ASP A 526 -26.63 13.87 19.17
N TYR A 527 -25.88 14.60 18.34
CA TYR A 527 -26.42 15.66 17.51
C TYR A 527 -27.50 15.17 16.54
N TYR A 528 -27.22 14.11 15.78
CA TYR A 528 -28.17 13.61 14.79
C TYR A 528 -29.35 12.87 15.42
N TRP A 529 -29.12 12.16 16.54
CA TRP A 529 -30.22 11.53 17.29
C TRP A 529 -31.27 12.56 17.73
N ASP A 530 -30.82 13.64 18.36
CA ASP A 530 -31.71 14.68 18.87
C ASP A 530 -32.35 15.48 17.74
N ARG A 531 -31.62 15.75 16.65
CA ARG A 531 -32.14 16.48 15.47
C ARG A 531 -33.26 15.74 14.74
N THR A 532 -33.30 14.41 14.79
CA THR A 532 -34.30 13.60 14.08
C THR A 532 -35.41 13.07 14.97
N LYS A 533 -35.40 13.36 16.27
CA LYS A 533 -36.36 12.80 17.24
C LYS A 533 -37.81 13.24 16.96
N ASP A 534 -38.00 14.41 16.37
CA ASP A 534 -39.31 15.02 16.10
C ASP A 534 -39.64 15.09 14.59
N ALA A 535 -38.92 14.35 13.72
CA ALA A 535 -38.81 14.62 12.29
C ALA A 535 -39.19 13.48 11.32
#